data_AF-A0A4Q3HL97-F1
#
_entry.id   AF-A0A4Q3HL97-F1
#
_cell.length_a   1.000
_cell.length_b   1.000
_cell.length_c   1.000
_cell.angle_alpha   90.00
_cell.angle_beta   90.00
_cell.angle_gamma   90.00
#
_symmetry.space_group_name_H-M   'P 1'
#
loop_
_entity.id
_entity.type
_entity.pdbx_description
1 polymer ?
#
loop_
_entity_poly.entity_id
_entity_poly.type
_entity_poly.pdbx_seq_one_letter_code
_entity_poly.pdbx_strand_id
1 'polypeptide(L)'
;MAAGAAFAGCGQPMTPGLHPVTIETDGIERQAVYFVPSSYTGKDKLPVVFDFHGSNSNPVGQLKRSSWDKVAEKNGFIAVALQGSLSGKAPGTYGWNVPHVQVSQAILPNGAQGGQDEIAFIEDAVEEVKDDLCVDPNRIFASGYSGGGRMLSAYVCSGQDDFVAAGFVNSLRAGRPVETDGKWGPDAANCNPAKPISIVAFAGEKDAQNPYAGGGSAYWQYGFKTAIKRWTDLDGCKGNGNAKTVEGVTYTMYGTCTN
;
A
#
# COMPACT_ATOMS: atom_id res chain seq x y z
N MET A 1 23.27 25.41 14.37
CA MET A 1 23.33 24.85 13.00
C MET A 1 23.20 23.35 13.14
N ALA A 2 22.06 22.77 12.76
CA ALA A 2 21.89 21.33 12.75
C ALA A 2 22.50 20.80 11.45
N ALA A 3 23.59 20.05 11.55
CA ALA A 3 24.09 19.26 10.43
C ALA A 3 23.00 18.20 10.14
N GLY A 4 22.32 18.33 9.00
CA GLY A 4 21.37 17.32 8.56
C GLY A 4 22.11 16.00 8.44
N ALA A 5 21.58 14.95 9.07
CA ALA A 5 22.07 13.60 8.86
C ALA A 5 22.11 13.34 7.35
N ALA A 6 23.31 13.11 6.81
CA ALA A 6 23.43 12.54 5.50
C ALA A 6 22.76 11.16 5.59
N PHE A 7 21.63 10.99 4.90
CA PHE A 7 21.06 9.66 4.68
C PHE A 7 22.17 8.80 4.06
N ALA A 8 22.47 7.66 4.70
CA ALA A 8 23.72 6.93 4.49
C ALA A 8 23.94 6.48 3.03
N GLY A 9 22.86 6.32 2.25
CA GLY A 9 22.90 5.93 0.84
C GLY A 9 23.27 7.04 -0.14
N CYS A 10 23.27 8.32 0.26
CA CYS A 10 23.68 9.39 -0.64
C CYS A 10 25.18 9.36 -0.95
N GLY A 11 25.52 9.57 -2.22
CA GLY A 11 26.86 9.51 -2.78
C GLY A 11 27.21 8.16 -3.43
N GLN A 12 26.36 7.14 -3.30
CA GLN A 12 26.58 5.83 -3.91
C GLN A 12 25.65 5.62 -5.12
N PRO A 13 26.19 5.48 -6.34
CA PRO A 13 25.37 5.10 -7.49
C PRO A 13 24.99 3.63 -7.39
N MET A 14 23.87 3.26 -8.01
CA MET A 14 23.47 1.88 -8.21
C MET A 14 23.23 1.61 -9.69
N THR A 15 23.43 0.37 -10.11
CA THR A 15 23.11 -0.02 -11.49
C THR A 15 21.60 0.09 -11.71
N PRO A 16 21.14 0.59 -12.87
CA PRO A 16 19.71 0.66 -13.15
C PRO A 16 19.07 -0.73 -13.25
N GLY A 17 17.80 -0.85 -12.85
CA GLY A 17 17.01 -2.08 -12.97
C GLY A 17 16.55 -2.66 -11.63
N LEU A 18 16.26 -3.96 -11.63
CA LEU A 18 15.73 -4.67 -10.48
C LEU A 18 16.84 -5.18 -9.56
N HIS A 19 16.71 -4.92 -8.26
CA HIS A 19 17.59 -5.38 -7.20
C HIS A 19 16.76 -6.18 -6.19
N PRO A 20 16.96 -7.50 -6.08
CA PRO A 20 16.43 -8.28 -4.95
C PRO A 20 17.08 -7.79 -3.66
N VAL A 21 16.27 -7.62 -2.61
CA VAL A 21 16.72 -7.14 -1.31
C VAL A 21 16.14 -8.02 -0.21
N THR A 22 16.95 -8.28 0.80
CA THR A 22 16.53 -8.93 2.04
C THR A 22 16.47 -7.86 3.13
N ILE A 23 15.37 -7.84 3.88
CA ILE A 23 15.14 -6.91 4.99
C ILE A 23 14.95 -7.77 6.25
N GLU A 24 15.65 -7.44 7.32
CA GLU A 24 15.49 -8.13 8.60
C GLU A 24 14.36 -7.48 9.40
N THR A 25 13.41 -8.28 9.86
CA THR A 25 12.30 -7.85 10.72
C THR A 25 12.09 -8.91 11.80
N ASP A 26 12.17 -8.52 13.07
CA ASP A 26 12.00 -9.42 14.22
C ASP A 26 12.88 -10.69 14.15
N GLY A 27 14.11 -10.57 13.65
CA GLY A 27 15.04 -11.68 13.47
C GLY A 27 14.73 -12.58 12.27
N ILE A 28 13.84 -12.16 11.37
CA ILE A 28 13.41 -12.91 10.19
C ILE A 28 13.78 -12.14 8.92
N GLU A 29 14.47 -12.82 8.01
CA GLU A 29 14.75 -12.30 6.67
C GLU A 29 13.48 -12.30 5.80
N ARG A 30 13.01 -11.10 5.44
CA ARG A 30 11.91 -10.82 4.53
C ARG A 30 12.45 -10.34 3.19
N GLN A 31 11.67 -10.51 2.13
CA GLN A 31 12.13 -10.26 0.76
C GLN A 31 11.43 -9.05 0.14
N ALA A 32 12.16 -8.28 -0.63
CA ALA A 32 11.69 -7.16 -1.42
C ALA A 32 12.43 -7.07 -2.76
N VAL A 33 11.96 -6.20 -3.64
CA VAL A 33 12.64 -5.84 -4.88
C VAL A 33 12.59 -4.34 -5.07
N TYR A 34 13.75 -3.72 -5.25
CA TYR A 34 13.84 -2.33 -5.68
C TYR A 34 13.92 -2.28 -7.19
N PHE A 35 13.25 -1.31 -7.80
CA PHE A 35 13.53 -0.85 -9.15
C PHE A 35 14.22 0.51 -9.05
N VAL A 36 15.47 0.56 -9.51
CA VAL A 36 16.29 1.77 -9.54
C VAL A 36 16.30 2.33 -10.97
N PRO A 37 15.85 3.58 -11.20
CA PRO A 37 15.79 4.15 -12.54
C PRO A 37 17.18 4.54 -13.06
N SER A 38 17.36 4.62 -14.38
CA SER A 38 18.65 5.02 -14.99
C SER A 38 19.14 6.42 -14.59
N SER A 39 18.22 7.28 -14.17
CA SER A 39 18.52 8.61 -13.63
C SER A 39 19.15 8.61 -12.22
N TYR A 40 19.13 7.49 -11.49
CA TYR A 40 19.67 7.44 -10.14
C TYR A 40 21.21 7.46 -10.17
N THR A 41 21.79 8.55 -9.65
CA THR A 41 23.25 8.72 -9.56
C THR A 41 23.77 8.67 -8.12
N GLY A 42 22.87 8.49 -7.14
CA GLY A 42 23.17 8.63 -5.71
C GLY A 42 23.37 10.07 -5.25
N LYS A 43 23.33 11.08 -6.12
CA LYS A 43 23.57 12.49 -5.75
C LYS A 43 22.29 13.24 -5.41
N ASP A 44 21.26 13.05 -6.22
CA ASP A 44 19.97 13.71 -6.06
C ASP A 44 19.02 12.80 -5.29
N LYS A 45 18.34 13.39 -4.30
CA LYS A 45 17.32 12.68 -3.53
C LYS A 45 16.10 12.38 -4.40
N LEU A 46 15.81 11.11 -4.62
CA LEU A 46 14.66 10.68 -5.42
C LEU A 46 13.41 10.41 -4.57
N PRO A 47 12.19 10.58 -5.13
CA PRO A 47 10.98 10.02 -4.56
C PRO A 47 11.01 8.48 -4.55
N VAL A 48 10.16 7.88 -3.70
CA VAL A 48 9.96 6.44 -3.63
C VAL A 48 8.47 6.10 -3.72
N VAL A 49 8.14 5.03 -4.45
CA VAL A 49 6.79 4.44 -4.46
C VAL A 49 6.86 2.99 -3.99
N PHE A 50 6.25 2.69 -2.84
CA PHE A 50 6.03 1.31 -2.39
C PHE A 50 4.84 0.69 -3.14
N ASP A 51 5.00 -0.52 -3.68
CA ASP A 51 4.01 -1.23 -4.50
C ASP A 51 3.65 -2.59 -3.90
N PHE A 52 2.44 -2.67 -3.37
CA PHE A 52 1.95 -3.82 -2.60
C PHE A 52 1.18 -4.80 -3.50
N HIS A 53 1.68 -6.03 -3.59
CA HIS A 53 1.12 -7.04 -4.47
C HIS A 53 -0.25 -7.58 -4.02
N GLY A 54 -1.09 -7.97 -4.98
CA GLY A 54 -2.32 -8.71 -4.70
C GLY A 54 -2.06 -10.12 -4.16
N SER A 55 -3.10 -10.77 -3.61
CA SER A 55 -2.98 -12.17 -3.17
C SER A 55 -2.60 -13.10 -4.34
N ASN A 56 -1.81 -14.14 -4.06
CA ASN A 56 -1.26 -15.05 -5.07
C ASN A 56 -0.37 -14.33 -6.10
N SER A 57 0.45 -13.38 -5.64
CA SER A 57 1.43 -12.67 -6.46
C SER A 57 2.77 -12.52 -5.73
N ASN A 58 3.71 -11.75 -6.28
CA ASN A 58 5.04 -11.54 -5.72
C ASN A 58 5.59 -10.17 -6.16
N PRO A 59 6.70 -9.67 -5.58
CA PRO A 59 7.23 -8.34 -5.87
C PRO A 59 7.43 -8.04 -7.36
N VAL A 60 8.15 -8.90 -8.08
CA VAL A 60 8.43 -8.71 -9.52
C VAL A 60 7.16 -8.76 -10.36
N GLY A 61 6.25 -9.68 -10.04
CA GLY A 61 4.96 -9.80 -10.71
C GLY A 61 4.09 -8.56 -10.52
N GLN A 62 4.16 -7.93 -9.36
CA GLN A 62 3.43 -6.72 -9.05
C GLN A 62 3.98 -5.50 -9.80
N LEU A 63 5.30 -5.27 -9.77
CA LEU A 63 5.92 -4.18 -10.54
C LEU A 63 5.57 -4.24 -12.04
N LYS A 64 5.56 -5.45 -12.61
CA LYS A 64 5.14 -5.66 -14.01
C LYS A 64 3.65 -5.39 -14.24
N ARG A 65 2.79 -5.78 -13.29
CA ARG A 65 1.34 -5.59 -13.36
C ARG A 65 0.96 -4.11 -13.27
N SER A 66 1.55 -3.40 -12.31
CA SER A 66 1.33 -1.97 -12.08
C SER A 66 2.05 -1.10 -13.12
N SER A 67 3.10 -1.65 -13.76
CA SER A 67 4.05 -0.91 -14.59
C SER A 67 4.81 0.18 -13.84
N TRP A 68 4.92 0.07 -12.51
CA TRP A 68 5.68 1.03 -11.72
C TRP A 68 7.16 1.07 -12.10
N ASP A 69 7.73 -0.04 -12.59
CA ASP A 69 9.07 -0.08 -13.18
C ASP A 69 9.23 0.91 -14.34
N LYS A 70 8.31 0.90 -15.30
CA LYS A 70 8.34 1.79 -16.47
C LYS A 70 8.05 3.24 -16.11
N VAL A 71 7.14 3.47 -15.16
CA VAL A 71 6.80 4.83 -14.71
C VAL A 71 7.95 5.40 -13.89
N ALA A 72 8.61 4.60 -13.05
CA ALA A 72 9.81 4.96 -12.30
C ALA A 72 10.95 5.36 -13.23
N GLU A 73 11.23 4.53 -14.25
CA GLU A 73 12.26 4.82 -15.26
C GLU A 73 11.99 6.14 -15.97
N LYS A 74 10.75 6.35 -16.42
CA LYS A 74 10.37 7.54 -17.19
C LYS A 74 10.43 8.83 -16.35
N ASN A 75 10.08 8.77 -15.06
CA ASN A 75 9.87 9.98 -14.25
C ASN A 75 10.94 10.19 -13.17
N GLY A 76 11.91 9.28 -13.02
CA GLY A 76 13.03 9.43 -12.09
C GLY A 76 12.62 9.29 -10.63
N PHE A 77 12.07 8.14 -10.26
CA PHE A 77 11.84 7.74 -8.86
C PHE A 77 12.13 6.25 -8.67
N ILE A 78 12.30 5.81 -7.43
CA ILE A 78 12.51 4.40 -7.09
C ILE A 78 11.16 3.72 -6.83
N ALA A 79 10.96 2.50 -7.32
CA ALA A 79 9.81 1.68 -6.93
C ALA A 79 10.26 0.52 -6.04
N VAL A 80 9.53 0.25 -4.95
CA VAL A 80 9.86 -0.79 -3.98
C VAL A 80 8.69 -1.75 -3.86
N ALA A 81 8.87 -3.01 -4.24
CA ALA A 81 7.83 -4.02 -4.10
C ALA A 81 8.20 -5.02 -3.01
N LEU A 82 7.32 -5.18 -2.03
CA LEU A 82 7.52 -5.99 -0.83
C LEU A 82 6.85 -7.36 -0.97
N GLN A 83 7.41 -8.40 -0.33
CA GLN A 83 6.82 -9.75 -0.32
C GLN A 83 6.05 -10.02 0.98
N GLY A 84 4.73 -10.22 0.85
CA GLY A 84 3.89 -10.65 1.97
C GLY A 84 4.30 -12.02 2.53
N SER A 85 4.01 -12.27 3.81
CA SER A 85 4.57 -13.42 4.52
C SER A 85 3.85 -14.74 4.25
N LEU A 86 2.59 -14.69 3.78
CA LEU A 86 1.76 -15.87 3.62
C LEU A 86 2.00 -16.54 2.28
N SER A 87 2.12 -17.87 2.26
CA SER A 87 2.25 -18.64 1.02
C SER A 87 0.95 -18.59 0.19
N GLY A 88 1.10 -18.30 -1.10
CA GLY A 88 0.04 -18.38 -2.10
C GLY A 88 -0.20 -19.80 -2.62
N LYS A 89 -1.14 -19.92 -3.56
CA LYS A 89 -1.54 -21.20 -4.18
C LYS A 89 -0.47 -21.76 -5.12
N ALA A 90 0.20 -20.89 -5.86
CA ALA A 90 1.25 -21.29 -6.79
C ALA A 90 2.63 -21.09 -6.13
N PRO A 91 3.62 -21.95 -6.43
CA PRO A 91 4.99 -21.74 -5.98
C PRO A 91 5.51 -20.34 -6.35
N GLY A 92 6.20 -19.68 -5.41
CA GLY A 92 6.70 -18.32 -5.62
C GLY A 92 5.62 -17.23 -5.65
N THR A 93 4.44 -17.52 -5.10
CA THR A 93 3.39 -16.53 -4.87
C THR A 93 3.05 -16.42 -3.38
N TYR A 94 2.55 -15.25 -3.01
CA TYR A 94 2.42 -14.83 -1.62
C TYR A 94 1.12 -14.04 -1.40
N GLY A 95 0.82 -13.77 -0.14
CA GLY A 95 -0.20 -12.85 0.32
C GLY A 95 0.18 -12.23 1.67
N TRP A 96 -0.66 -11.32 2.13
CA TRP A 96 -0.40 -10.49 3.30
C TRP A 96 -1.14 -11.01 4.54
N ASN A 97 -0.45 -11.05 5.67
CA ASN A 97 -1.07 -11.27 6.97
C ASN A 97 -1.72 -9.97 7.50
N VAL A 98 -2.81 -9.54 6.87
CA VAL A 98 -3.46 -8.25 7.19
C VAL A 98 -4.00 -8.27 8.64
N PRO A 99 -3.58 -7.32 9.50
CA PRO A 99 -4.01 -7.28 10.90
C PRO A 99 -5.53 -7.32 11.08
N HIS A 100 -5.99 -8.15 12.02
CA HIS A 100 -7.39 -8.31 12.41
C HIS A 100 -8.36 -8.79 11.30
N VAL A 101 -7.84 -9.25 10.17
CA VAL A 101 -8.64 -9.72 9.04
C VAL A 101 -8.48 -11.23 8.88
N GLN A 102 -9.60 -11.95 8.81
CA GLN A 102 -9.56 -13.38 8.51
C GLN A 102 -9.08 -13.63 7.08
N VAL A 103 -8.07 -14.50 6.97
CA VAL A 103 -7.53 -14.94 5.68
C VAL A 103 -8.40 -16.07 5.13
N SER A 104 -9.02 -15.81 3.98
CA SER A 104 -9.83 -16.82 3.30
C SER A 104 -8.97 -17.97 2.77
N GLN A 105 -9.24 -19.20 3.23
CA GLN A 105 -8.60 -20.41 2.72
C GLN A 105 -8.91 -20.67 1.24
N ALA A 106 -10.02 -20.11 0.73
CA ALA A 106 -10.33 -20.16 -0.69
C ALA A 106 -9.38 -19.28 -1.53
N ILE A 107 -8.71 -18.29 -0.92
CA ILE A 107 -7.75 -17.40 -1.58
C ILE A 107 -6.30 -17.80 -1.30
N LEU A 108 -5.96 -18.09 -0.04
CA LEU A 108 -4.64 -18.55 0.40
C LEU A 108 -4.80 -19.90 1.12
N PRO A 109 -4.28 -21.01 0.58
CA PRO A 109 -4.65 -22.36 1.01
C PRO A 109 -4.34 -22.63 2.48
N ASN A 110 -3.31 -21.99 3.02
CA ASN A 110 -2.87 -22.16 4.40
C ASN A 110 -3.47 -21.11 5.37
N GLY A 111 -4.43 -20.30 4.92
CA GLY A 111 -4.99 -19.22 5.74
C GLY A 111 -3.91 -18.26 6.24
N ALA A 112 -3.95 -17.92 7.54
CA ALA A 112 -2.96 -17.06 8.21
C ALA A 112 -1.75 -17.83 8.77
N GLN A 113 -1.63 -19.14 8.51
CA GLN A 113 -0.48 -19.92 8.97
C GLN A 113 0.81 -19.40 8.32
N GLY A 114 1.84 -19.13 9.13
CA GLY A 114 3.07 -18.48 8.67
C GLY A 114 2.93 -16.95 8.54
N GLY A 115 1.84 -16.38 9.05
CA GLY A 115 1.67 -14.93 9.17
C GLY A 115 2.73 -14.33 10.07
N GLN A 116 3.43 -13.33 9.57
CA GLN A 116 4.39 -12.51 10.31
C GLN A 116 3.77 -11.13 10.57
N ASP A 117 4.47 -10.29 11.34
CA ASP A 117 4.09 -8.89 11.49
C ASP A 117 4.37 -8.13 10.19
N GLU A 118 3.30 -7.76 9.48
CA GLU A 118 3.41 -7.00 8.24
C GLU A 118 3.56 -5.49 8.51
N ILE A 119 3.18 -4.99 9.68
CA ILE A 119 3.33 -3.58 10.02
C ILE A 119 4.80 -3.28 10.30
N ALA A 120 5.43 -4.10 11.16
CA ALA A 120 6.87 -3.99 11.45
C ALA A 120 7.70 -4.15 10.17
N PHE A 121 7.36 -5.13 9.32
CA PHE A 121 8.08 -5.32 8.05
C PHE A 121 8.01 -4.11 7.11
N ILE A 122 6.86 -3.43 7.02
CA ILE A 122 6.75 -2.24 6.16
C ILE A 122 7.54 -1.07 6.77
N GLU A 123 7.52 -0.91 8.09
CA GLU A 123 8.32 0.09 8.80
C GLU A 123 9.82 -0.12 8.57
N ASP A 124 10.33 -1.33 8.82
CA ASP A 124 11.73 -1.69 8.56
C ASP A 124 12.11 -1.50 7.09
N ALA A 125 11.21 -1.86 6.16
CA ALA A 125 11.46 -1.66 4.74
C ALA A 125 11.58 -0.18 4.33
N VAL A 126 10.83 0.71 5.00
CA VAL A 126 10.92 2.15 4.76
C VAL A 126 12.23 2.70 5.32
N GLU A 127 12.63 2.28 6.52
CA GLU A 127 13.91 2.69 7.11
C GLU A 127 15.10 2.18 6.30
N GLU A 128 15.11 0.91 5.89
CA GLU A 128 16.16 0.34 5.03
C GLU A 128 16.31 1.14 3.73
N VAL A 129 15.20 1.53 3.10
CA VAL A 129 15.23 2.36 1.89
C VAL A 129 15.81 3.75 2.15
N LYS A 130 15.52 4.36 3.32
CA LYS A 130 16.09 5.65 3.72
C LYS A 130 17.60 5.54 3.99
N ASP A 131 18.04 4.40 4.49
CA ASP A 131 19.44 4.15 4.84
C ASP A 131 20.28 3.75 3.62
N ASP A 132 19.77 2.89 2.74
CA ASP A 132 20.51 2.35 1.59
C ASP A 132 20.55 3.28 0.38
N LEU A 133 19.51 4.11 0.20
CA LEU A 133 19.31 4.87 -1.03
C LEU A 133 19.30 6.38 -0.78
N CYS A 134 19.72 7.15 -1.79
CA CYS A 134 19.60 8.61 -1.76
C CYS A 134 18.16 9.02 -2.08
N VAL A 135 17.31 9.00 -1.05
CA VAL A 135 15.87 9.29 -1.17
C VAL A 135 15.49 10.54 -0.41
N ASP A 136 14.34 11.11 -0.78
CA ASP A 136 13.71 12.20 -0.04
C ASP A 136 12.66 11.64 0.93
N PRO A 137 12.88 11.73 2.26
CA PRO A 137 11.97 11.17 3.24
C PRO A 137 10.58 11.84 3.21
N ASN A 138 10.44 13.02 2.60
CA ASN A 138 9.16 13.70 2.46
C ASN A 138 8.42 13.34 1.15
N ARG A 139 9.00 12.46 0.32
CA ARG A 139 8.43 12.01 -0.96
C ARG A 139 8.39 10.49 -1.05
N ILE A 140 7.90 9.86 0.01
CA ILE A 140 7.62 8.43 0.05
C ILE A 140 6.10 8.23 -0.13
N PHE A 141 5.76 7.49 -1.17
CA PHE A 141 4.40 7.20 -1.58
C PHE A 141 4.15 5.70 -1.53
N ALA A 142 2.88 5.30 -1.55
CA ALA A 142 2.52 3.90 -1.62
C ALA A 142 1.38 3.64 -2.62
N SER A 143 1.30 2.41 -3.10
CA SER A 143 0.19 1.93 -3.89
C SER A 143 -0.07 0.46 -3.66
N GLY A 144 -1.31 0.00 -3.76
CA GLY A 144 -1.64 -1.39 -3.51
C GLY A 144 -2.82 -1.92 -4.30
N TYR A 145 -2.63 -3.13 -4.86
CA TYR A 145 -3.66 -3.83 -5.62
C TYR A 145 -4.32 -4.93 -4.78
N SER A 146 -5.65 -4.97 -4.76
CA SER A 146 -6.45 -6.03 -4.12
C SER A 146 -5.99 -6.36 -2.68
N GLY A 147 -5.36 -7.52 -2.43
CA GLY A 147 -4.75 -7.90 -1.15
C GLY A 147 -3.72 -6.90 -0.63
N GLY A 148 -2.85 -6.39 -1.50
CA GLY A 148 -1.80 -5.45 -1.12
C GLY A 148 -2.36 -4.09 -0.73
N GLY A 149 -3.41 -3.62 -1.38
CA GLY A 149 -4.05 -2.37 -0.96
C GLY A 149 -4.86 -2.50 0.34
N ARG A 150 -5.34 -3.71 0.68
CA ARG A 150 -5.90 -3.99 2.01
C ARG A 150 -4.80 -3.92 3.08
N MET A 151 -3.62 -4.45 2.79
CA MET A 151 -2.47 -4.33 3.69
C MET A 151 -2.02 -2.87 3.83
N LEU A 152 -1.89 -2.14 2.72
CA LEU A 152 -1.58 -0.71 2.73
C LEU A 152 -2.61 0.10 3.55
N SER A 153 -3.90 -0.23 3.42
CA SER A 153 -4.94 0.40 4.25
C SER A 153 -4.70 0.12 5.74
N ALA A 154 -4.34 -1.11 6.11
CA ALA A 154 -4.06 -1.47 7.50
C ALA A 154 -2.81 -0.75 8.04
N TYR A 155 -1.77 -0.60 7.22
CA TYR A 155 -0.56 0.15 7.59
C TYR A 155 -0.83 1.63 7.82
N VAL A 156 -1.53 2.31 6.91
CA VAL A 156 -1.90 3.72 7.15
C VAL A 156 -2.82 3.84 8.38
N CYS A 157 -3.71 2.87 8.59
CA CYS A 157 -4.59 2.81 9.76
C CYS A 157 -3.88 2.49 11.08
N SER A 158 -2.63 2.00 11.10
CA SER A 158 -1.92 1.64 12.33
C SER A 158 -1.28 2.84 13.04
N GLY A 159 -1.36 4.03 12.45
CA GLY A 159 -0.77 5.24 13.01
C GLY A 159 0.66 5.51 12.56
N GLN A 160 1.13 4.82 11.52
CA GLN A 160 2.38 5.17 10.85
C GLN A 160 2.19 6.38 9.93
N ASP A 161 3.26 7.14 9.72
CA ASP A 161 3.21 8.42 9.01
C ASP A 161 4.22 8.54 7.85
N ASP A 162 4.80 7.40 7.44
CA ASP A 162 5.81 7.30 6.38
C ASP A 162 5.33 7.69 4.98
N PHE A 163 4.05 7.49 4.67
CA PHE A 163 3.51 7.76 3.34
C PHE A 163 2.76 9.10 3.27
N VAL A 164 3.16 9.96 2.33
CA VAL A 164 2.49 11.26 2.10
C VAL A 164 1.26 11.15 1.17
N ALA A 165 1.22 10.13 0.32
CA ALA A 165 0.03 9.79 -0.46
C ALA A 165 -0.02 8.29 -0.79
N ALA A 166 -1.24 7.77 -0.97
CA ALA A 166 -1.50 6.36 -1.23
C ALA A 166 -2.50 6.12 -2.37
N GLY A 167 -2.17 5.16 -3.25
CA GLY A 167 -3.01 4.73 -4.36
C GLY A 167 -3.62 3.33 -4.16
N PHE A 168 -4.92 3.17 -4.37
CA PHE A 168 -5.62 1.91 -4.12
C PHE A 168 -6.35 1.42 -5.36
N VAL A 169 -6.15 0.17 -5.76
CA VAL A 169 -6.86 -0.46 -6.88
C VAL A 169 -7.67 -1.66 -6.39
N ASN A 170 -9.00 -1.51 -6.41
CA ASN A 170 -9.99 -2.46 -5.90
C ASN A 170 -9.65 -2.97 -4.49
N SER A 171 -9.28 -2.07 -3.58
CA SER A 171 -8.62 -2.48 -2.33
C SER A 171 -8.79 -1.57 -1.12
N LEU A 172 -9.30 -0.35 -1.28
CA LEU A 172 -9.38 0.65 -0.20
C LEU A 172 -10.25 0.16 0.98
N ARG A 173 -9.69 0.25 2.18
CA ARG A 173 -10.34 0.00 3.47
C ARG A 173 -10.02 1.14 4.44
N ALA A 174 -10.82 1.28 5.48
CA ALA A 174 -10.60 2.23 6.58
C ALA A 174 -10.88 1.52 7.91
N GLY A 175 -10.15 0.43 8.18
CA GLY A 175 -10.39 -0.51 9.28
C GLY A 175 -11.01 -1.84 8.84
N ARG A 176 -10.92 -2.87 9.69
CA ARG A 176 -11.50 -4.20 9.42
C ARG A 176 -13.03 -4.11 9.28
N PRO A 177 -13.67 -5.00 8.52
CA PRO A 177 -15.13 -5.11 8.57
C PRO A 177 -15.58 -5.65 9.92
N VAL A 178 -16.55 -4.98 10.54
CA VAL A 178 -17.26 -5.45 11.74
C VAL A 178 -18.76 -5.29 11.52
N GLU A 179 -19.54 -6.22 12.05
CA GLU A 179 -21.00 -6.14 12.04
C GLU A 179 -21.48 -5.58 13.39
N THR A 180 -22.33 -4.56 13.34
CA THR A 180 -22.98 -3.97 14.52
C THR A 180 -24.45 -3.79 14.18
N ASP A 181 -25.35 -4.35 15.00
CA ASP A 181 -26.80 -4.30 14.79
C ASP A 181 -27.24 -4.72 13.37
N GLY A 182 -26.63 -5.78 12.84
CA GLY A 182 -26.94 -6.33 11.51
C GLY A 182 -26.42 -5.49 10.33
N LYS A 183 -25.51 -4.54 10.58
CA LYS A 183 -24.91 -3.68 9.55
C LYS A 183 -23.40 -3.79 9.56
N TRP A 184 -22.83 -4.03 8.38
CA TRP A 184 -21.40 -4.06 8.18
C TRP A 184 -20.83 -2.65 8.00
N GLY A 185 -19.79 -2.34 8.78
CA GLY A 185 -19.07 -1.08 8.71
C GLY A 185 -17.57 -1.24 9.02
N PRO A 186 -16.79 -0.17 8.83
CA PRO A 186 -15.41 -0.12 9.29
C PRO A 186 -15.34 -0.06 10.81
N ASP A 187 -14.51 -0.91 11.40
CA ASP A 187 -14.19 -0.83 12.81
C ASP A 187 -13.28 0.38 13.08
N ALA A 188 -13.81 1.38 13.78
CA ALA A 188 -13.08 2.59 14.13
C ALA A 188 -11.88 2.32 15.05
N ALA A 189 -11.91 1.26 15.86
CA ALA A 189 -10.80 0.90 16.74
C ALA A 189 -9.59 0.34 15.99
N ASN A 190 -9.71 0.07 14.70
CA ASN A 190 -8.63 -0.47 13.86
C ASN A 190 -8.25 0.47 12.73
N CYS A 191 -8.59 1.76 12.83
CA CYS A 191 -8.09 2.76 11.91
C CYS A 191 -7.89 4.10 12.58
N ASN A 192 -6.63 4.39 12.89
CA ASN A 192 -6.16 5.61 13.50
C ASN A 192 -4.93 6.13 12.74
N PRO A 193 -5.11 6.75 11.56
CA PRO A 193 -4.00 7.35 10.82
C PRO A 193 -3.34 8.47 11.65
N ALA A 194 -2.01 8.58 11.59
CA ALA A 194 -1.28 9.61 12.33
C ALA A 194 -1.58 11.04 11.86
N LYS A 195 -1.88 11.19 10.57
CA LYS A 195 -2.19 12.45 9.91
C LYS A 195 -3.13 12.21 8.73
N PRO A 196 -3.85 13.25 8.26
CA PRO A 196 -4.56 13.19 6.99
C PRO A 196 -3.62 12.78 5.85
N ILE A 197 -4.10 11.95 4.93
CA ILE A 197 -3.29 11.43 3.82
C ILE A 197 -3.97 11.70 2.47
N SER A 198 -3.18 12.02 1.44
CA SER A 198 -3.71 12.13 0.08
C SER A 198 -4.01 10.73 -0.49
N ILE A 199 -5.28 10.46 -0.81
CA ILE A 199 -5.72 9.16 -1.35
C ILE A 199 -6.22 9.30 -2.78
N VAL A 200 -5.77 8.40 -3.64
CA VAL A 200 -6.43 8.09 -4.92
C VAL A 200 -6.90 6.63 -4.88
N ALA A 201 -8.16 6.39 -5.23
CA ALA A 201 -8.71 5.04 -5.16
C ALA A 201 -9.60 4.71 -6.36
N PHE A 202 -9.40 3.52 -6.92
CA PHE A 202 -10.09 2.98 -8.07
C PHE A 202 -10.91 1.76 -7.64
N ALA A 203 -12.16 1.68 -8.12
CA ALA A 203 -13.03 0.54 -7.88
C ALA A 203 -13.81 0.17 -9.14
N GLY A 204 -13.82 -1.10 -9.50
CA GLY A 204 -14.64 -1.64 -10.57
C GLY A 204 -16.02 -2.07 -10.07
N GLU A 205 -17.10 -1.55 -10.66
CA GLU A 205 -18.47 -1.89 -10.26
C GLU A 205 -18.82 -3.38 -10.45
N LYS A 206 -18.13 -4.06 -11.36
CA LYS A 206 -18.31 -5.48 -11.67
C LYS A 206 -17.25 -6.40 -11.02
N ASP A 207 -16.44 -5.88 -10.09
CA ASP A 207 -15.48 -6.71 -9.37
C ASP A 207 -16.23 -7.71 -8.48
N ALA A 208 -16.09 -9.00 -8.73
CA ALA A 208 -16.73 -10.07 -7.95
C ALA A 208 -15.90 -10.49 -6.73
N GLN A 209 -14.62 -10.11 -6.67
CA GLN A 209 -13.72 -10.46 -5.58
C GLN A 209 -13.83 -9.47 -4.43
N ASN A 210 -13.83 -8.19 -4.77
CA ASN A 210 -13.99 -7.05 -3.87
C ASN A 210 -15.19 -6.20 -4.36
N PRO A 211 -16.44 -6.67 -4.17
CA PRO A 211 -17.62 -6.00 -4.70
C PRO A 211 -17.71 -4.53 -4.31
N TYR A 212 -18.00 -3.68 -5.28
CA TYR A 212 -18.15 -2.24 -5.09
C TYR A 212 -19.16 -1.90 -3.99
N ALA A 213 -20.26 -2.65 -3.93
CA ALA A 213 -21.32 -2.50 -2.94
C ALA A 213 -21.02 -3.12 -1.56
N GLY A 214 -19.96 -3.94 -1.43
CA GLY A 214 -19.73 -4.79 -0.26
C GLY A 214 -20.50 -6.13 -0.35
N GLY A 215 -20.65 -6.83 0.77
CA GLY A 215 -21.26 -8.15 0.87
C GLY A 215 -20.40 -9.29 0.33
N GLY A 216 -19.08 -9.06 0.21
CA GLY A 216 -18.14 -10.04 -0.30
C GLY A 216 -17.71 -11.07 0.75
N SER A 217 -16.47 -11.54 0.62
CA SER A 217 -15.82 -12.39 1.64
C SER A 217 -15.74 -11.67 3.00
N ALA A 218 -15.44 -12.42 4.07
CA ALA A 218 -15.31 -11.87 5.43
C ALA A 218 -14.44 -10.61 5.52
N TYR A 219 -13.38 -10.50 4.71
CA TYR A 219 -12.50 -9.34 4.64
C TYR A 219 -13.03 -8.13 3.84
N TRP A 220 -14.18 -8.25 3.17
CA TRP A 220 -14.76 -7.26 2.23
C TRP A 220 -16.29 -7.12 2.40
N GLN A 221 -16.75 -6.95 3.65
CA GLN A 221 -18.20 -6.86 3.90
C GLN A 221 -18.79 -5.46 3.63
N TYR A 222 -18.14 -4.37 4.03
CA TYR A 222 -18.59 -3.02 3.62
C TYR A 222 -18.02 -2.61 2.26
N GLY A 223 -18.79 -1.82 1.51
CA GLY A 223 -18.45 -1.41 0.14
C GLY A 223 -17.50 -0.21 0.02
N PHE A 224 -17.10 0.08 -1.22
CA PHE A 224 -16.12 1.10 -1.56
C PHE A 224 -16.53 2.51 -1.11
N LYS A 225 -17.80 2.89 -1.33
CA LYS A 225 -18.31 4.21 -0.88
C LYS A 225 -18.26 4.37 0.64
N THR A 226 -18.43 3.28 1.39
CA THR A 226 -18.30 3.31 2.86
C THR A 226 -16.86 3.56 3.28
N ALA A 227 -15.88 2.95 2.60
CA ALA A 227 -14.45 3.24 2.82
C ALA A 227 -14.13 4.72 2.53
N ILE A 228 -14.56 5.23 1.37
CA ILE A 228 -14.35 6.63 0.97
C ILE A 228 -14.94 7.58 2.00
N LYS A 229 -16.19 7.34 2.43
CA LYS A 229 -16.83 8.17 3.45
C LYS A 229 -16.00 8.21 4.74
N ARG A 230 -15.52 7.05 5.20
CA ARG A 230 -14.72 7.00 6.43
C ARG A 230 -13.40 7.75 6.28
N TRP A 231 -12.71 7.63 5.15
CA TRP A 231 -11.50 8.41 4.86
C TRP A 231 -11.79 9.92 4.80
N THR A 232 -12.89 10.35 4.17
CA THR A 232 -13.26 11.77 4.17
C THR A 232 -13.54 12.29 5.57
N ASP A 233 -14.09 11.47 6.47
CA ASP A 233 -14.28 11.84 7.88
C ASP A 233 -12.92 11.90 8.63
N LEU A 234 -12.02 10.95 8.39
CA LEU A 234 -10.68 10.87 9.00
C LEU A 234 -9.79 12.04 8.56
N ASP A 235 -9.82 12.39 7.28
CA ASP A 235 -9.02 13.46 6.69
C ASP A 235 -9.65 14.86 6.85
N GLY A 236 -10.77 14.96 7.58
CA GLY A 236 -11.45 16.22 7.85
C GLY A 236 -12.00 16.92 6.59
N CYS A 237 -12.36 16.15 5.56
CA CYS A 237 -12.88 16.67 4.31
C CYS A 237 -14.26 17.32 4.49
N LYS A 238 -14.46 18.47 3.85
CA LYS A 238 -15.72 19.20 3.78
C LYS A 238 -16.40 19.00 2.43
N GLY A 239 -17.73 18.99 2.42
CA GLY A 239 -18.54 18.83 1.22
C GLY A 239 -18.72 17.38 0.76
N ASN A 240 -19.54 17.18 -0.27
CA ASN A 240 -19.92 15.84 -0.75
C ASN A 240 -19.04 15.30 -1.89
N GLY A 241 -17.95 15.99 -2.19
CA GLY A 241 -17.11 15.73 -3.36
C GLY A 241 -17.74 16.21 -4.68
N ASN A 242 -16.90 16.43 -5.69
CA ASN A 242 -17.32 16.86 -7.02
C ASN A 242 -17.27 15.67 -7.99
N ALA A 243 -18.39 14.95 -8.10
CA ALA A 243 -18.50 13.80 -8.98
C ALA A 243 -18.69 14.22 -10.44
N LYS A 244 -17.97 13.58 -11.35
CA LYS A 244 -18.10 13.73 -12.80
C LYS A 244 -17.97 12.37 -13.46
N THR A 245 -18.76 12.13 -14.50
CA THR A 245 -18.73 10.90 -15.28
C THR A 245 -18.33 11.22 -16.70
N VAL A 246 -17.28 10.56 -17.19
CA VAL A 246 -16.79 10.69 -18.57
C VAL A 246 -16.53 9.27 -19.08
N GLU A 247 -17.12 8.92 -20.22
CA GLU A 247 -16.91 7.62 -20.89
C GLU A 247 -17.11 6.39 -19.97
N GLY A 248 -18.11 6.46 -19.08
CA GLY A 248 -18.41 5.37 -18.14
C GLY A 248 -17.50 5.29 -16.91
N VAL A 249 -16.56 6.23 -16.75
CA VAL A 249 -15.73 6.37 -15.56
C VAL A 249 -16.26 7.52 -14.71
N THR A 250 -16.64 7.22 -13.47
CA THR A 250 -17.01 8.24 -12.48
C THR A 250 -15.81 8.55 -11.60
N TYR A 251 -15.34 9.79 -11.62
CA TYR A 251 -14.34 10.29 -10.69
C TYR A 251 -14.99 11.30 -9.75
N THR A 252 -14.61 11.24 -8.47
CA THR A 252 -15.09 12.15 -7.43
C THR A 252 -13.88 12.74 -6.71
N MET A 253 -13.81 14.07 -6.64
CA MET A 253 -12.73 14.77 -5.97
C MET A 253 -13.22 15.41 -4.68
N TYR A 254 -12.53 15.14 -3.57
CA TYR A 254 -12.72 15.78 -2.27
C TYR A 254 -11.56 16.76 -2.06
N GLY A 255 -11.76 18.02 -2.46
CA GLY A 255 -10.67 19.00 -2.56
C GLY A 255 -10.48 19.90 -1.32
N THR A 256 -11.32 19.75 -0.30
CA THR A 256 -11.28 20.59 0.91
C THR A 256 -11.10 19.70 2.13
N CYS A 257 -9.90 19.14 2.30
CA CYS A 257 -9.51 18.28 3.41
C CYS A 257 -8.43 18.97 4.27
N THR A 258 -8.04 18.34 5.37
CA THR A 258 -7.03 18.87 6.31
C THR A 258 -5.59 18.43 6.01
N ASN A 259 -5.40 17.77 4.85
CA ASN A 259 -4.11 17.29 4.35
C ASN A 259 -3.27 18.38 3.67
#